data_AF-A0A1M4EC14-F1
#
_entry.id   AF-A0A1M4EC14-F1
#
_cell.length_a   1.000
_cell.length_b   1.000
_cell.length_c   1.000
_cell.angle_alpha   90.00
_cell.angle_beta   90.00
_cell.angle_gamma   90.00
#
_symmetry.space_group_name_H-M   'P 1'
#
loop_
_entity.id
_entity.type
_entity.pdbx_description
1 polymer ?
#
loop_
_entity_poly.entity_id
_entity_poly.type
_entity_poly.pdbx_seq_one_letter_code
_entity_poly.pdbx_strand_id
1 'polypeptide(L)' 'MRLEDVLATVLEQPADSFTDESSSENVLTWTSLRHVTLLIEIENEFGIRFSNAEMTTMRSLGDIRATLERKGVAAA' A
#
# COMPACT_ATOMS: atom_id res chain seq x y z
N MET A 1 13.08 0.21 -1.53
CA MET A 1 12.20 -0.78 -2.19
C MET A 1 11.07 0.00 -2.86
N ARG A 2 10.48 -0.51 -3.96
CA ARG A 2 9.30 0.14 -4.55
C ARG A 2 8.05 -0.23 -3.76
N LEU A 3 7.03 0.61 -3.80
CA LEU A 3 5.78 0.32 -3.11
C LEU A 3 5.09 -0.94 -3.67
N GLU A 4 5.18 -1.12 -4.98
CA GLU A 4 4.66 -2.26 -5.73
C GLU A 4 5.30 -3.59 -5.30
N ASP A 5 6.55 -3.56 -4.82
CA ASP A 5 7.23 -4.77 -4.36
C ASP A 5 6.60 -5.27 -3.04
N VAL A 6 6.20 -4.35 -2.15
CA VAL A 6 5.46 -4.69 -0.92
C VAL A 6 4.08 -5.26 -1.26
N LEU A 7 3.40 -4.65 -2.23
CA LEU A 7 2.14 -5.17 -2.74
C LEU A 7 2.30 -6.57 -3.32
N ALA A 8 3.34 -6.79 -4.11
CA ALA A 8 3.61 -8.09 -4.72
C ALA A 8 3.78 -9.20 -3.69
N THR A 9 4.50 -8.91 -2.59
CA THR A 9 4.67 -9.86 -1.49
C THR A 9 3.36 -10.17 -0.78
N VAL A 10 2.56 -9.16 -0.40
CA VAL A 10 1.36 -9.37 0.41
C VAL A 10 0.16 -9.85 -0.42
N LEU A 11 0.05 -9.42 -1.67
CA LEU A 11 -1.05 -9.74 -2.57
C LEU A 11 -0.76 -10.94 -3.49
N GLU A 12 0.47 -11.49 -3.42
CA GLU A 12 0.90 -12.67 -4.18
C GLU A 12 0.69 -12.52 -5.69
N GLN A 13 0.97 -11.32 -6.22
CA GLN A 13 0.91 -11.00 -7.64
C GLN A 13 2.18 -10.27 -8.08
N PRO A 14 2.53 -10.25 -9.39
CA PRO A 14 3.70 -9.52 -9.86
C PRO A 14 3.63 -8.03 -9.54
N ALA A 15 4.75 -7.41 -9.13
CA ALA A 15 4.81 -5.97 -8.84
C ALA A 15 4.32 -5.12 -10.02
N ASP A 16 4.66 -5.52 -11.24
CA ASP A 16 4.28 -4.81 -12.47
C ASP A 16 2.78 -4.93 -12.82
N SER A 17 1.99 -5.67 -12.03
CA SER A 17 0.54 -5.72 -12.17
C SER A 17 -0.18 -4.61 -11.41
N PHE A 18 0.54 -3.87 -10.56
CA PHE A 18 -0.02 -2.80 -9.75
C PHE A 18 0.19 -1.43 -10.38
N THR A 19 -0.85 -0.63 -10.30
CA THR A 19 -0.90 0.77 -10.72
C THR A 19 -1.57 1.59 -9.63
N ASP A 20 -1.51 2.93 -9.71
CA ASP A 20 -2.12 3.78 -8.67
C ASP A 20 -3.65 3.56 -8.53
N GLU A 21 -4.32 3.04 -9.58
CA GLU A 21 -5.73 2.64 -9.56
C GLU A 21 -5.99 1.30 -8.84
N SER A 22 -4.96 0.52 -8.55
CA SER A 22 -5.10 -0.78 -7.86
C SER A 22 -5.67 -0.59 -6.46
N SER A 23 -6.75 -1.31 -6.15
CA SER A 23 -7.54 -1.17 -4.93
C SER A 23 -8.18 -2.51 -4.54
N SER A 24 -8.81 -2.55 -3.35
CA SER A 24 -9.60 -3.71 -2.93
C SER A 24 -10.82 -4.01 -3.81
N GLU A 25 -11.22 -3.08 -4.68
CA GLU A 25 -12.37 -3.26 -5.58
C GLU A 25 -11.99 -3.96 -6.89
N ASN A 26 -10.75 -3.80 -7.36
CA ASN A 26 -10.30 -4.34 -8.65
C ASN A 26 -9.18 -5.40 -8.52
N VAL A 27 -8.55 -5.52 -7.35
CA VAL A 27 -7.58 -6.59 -7.05
C VAL A 27 -8.24 -7.64 -6.15
N LEU A 28 -8.54 -8.82 -6.72
CA LEU A 28 -9.26 -9.89 -6.02
C LEU A 28 -8.55 -10.42 -4.77
N THR A 29 -7.21 -10.44 -4.77
CA THR A 29 -6.42 -10.88 -3.60
C THR A 29 -6.38 -9.81 -2.50
N TRP A 30 -6.78 -8.57 -2.80
CA TRP A 30 -6.75 -7.46 -1.86
C TRP A 30 -7.99 -7.48 -0.95
N THR A 31 -7.94 -8.35 0.05
CA THR A 31 -8.95 -8.46 1.11
C THR A 31 -8.72 -7.46 2.25
N SER A 32 -9.69 -7.28 3.15
CA SER A 32 -9.53 -6.43 4.35
C SER A 32 -8.36 -6.85 5.23
N LEU A 33 -8.12 -8.16 5.37
CA LEU A 33 -6.98 -8.68 6.14
C LEU A 33 -5.65 -8.31 5.47
N ARG A 34 -5.54 -8.55 4.17
CA ARG A 34 -4.33 -8.21 3.39
C ARG A 34 -4.12 -6.70 3.31
N HIS A 35 -5.18 -5.89 3.32
CA HIS A 35 -5.07 -4.43 3.42
C HIS A 35 -4.38 -4.01 4.71
N VAL A 36 -4.78 -4.57 5.87
CA VAL A 36 -4.11 -4.26 7.15
C VAL A 36 -2.66 -4.74 7.12
N THR A 37 -2.39 -5.94 6.61
CA THR A 37 -1.01 -6.45 6.46
C THR A 37 -0.17 -5.54 5.56
N LEU A 38 -0.70 -5.08 4.43
CA LEU A 38 -0.02 -4.14 3.53
C LEU A 38 0.43 -2.88 4.28
N LEU A 39 -0.47 -2.25 5.02
CA LEU A 39 -0.15 -1.02 5.74
C LEU A 39 0.95 -1.25 6.78
N ILE A 40 0.93 -2.38 7.50
CA ILE A 40 1.98 -2.75 8.47
C ILE A 40 3.33 -2.99 7.78
N GLU A 41 3.36 -3.72 6.67
CA GLU A 41 4.60 -3.97 5.92
C GLU A 41 5.17 -2.66 5.34
N ILE A 42 4.32 -1.75 4.88
CA ILE A 42 4.74 -0.42 4.41
C ILE A 42 5.31 0.42 5.57
N GLU A 43 4.70 0.38 6.76
CA GLU A 43 5.26 1.03 7.95
C GLU A 43 6.66 0.52 8.29
N ASN A 44 6.85 -0.81 8.24
CA ASN A 44 8.13 -1.45 8.50
C ASN A 44 9.18 -1.12 7.44
N GLU A 45 8.83 -1.18 6.16
CA GLU A 45 9.75 -0.96 5.03
C GLU A 45 10.21 0.50 4.96
N PHE A 46 9.29 1.44 5.14
CA PHE A 46 9.60 2.87 5.00
C PHE A 46 9.91 3.57 6.34
N GLY A 47 9.85 2.84 7.47
CA GLY A 47 10.18 3.36 8.79
C GLY A 47 9.21 4.46 9.27
N ILE A 48 7.93 4.37 8.89
CA ILE A 48 6.89 5.35 9.22
C ILE A 48 5.78 4.74 10.08
N ARG A 49 4.85 5.59 10.51
CA ARG A 49 3.57 5.16 11.09
C ARG A 49 2.40 5.92 10.49
N PHE A 50 1.35 5.18 10.17
CA PHE A 50 0.04 5.70 9.82
C PHE A 50 -0.79 5.87 11.10
N SER A 51 -1.58 6.93 11.12
CA SER A 51 -2.67 7.09 12.08
C SER A 51 -3.86 6.21 11.67
N ASN A 52 -4.72 5.86 12.63
CA ASN A 52 -5.96 5.14 12.34
C ASN A 52 -6.81 5.83 11.27
N ALA A 53 -6.86 7.16 11.27
CA ALA A 53 -7.58 7.94 10.25
C ALA A 53 -6.98 7.73 8.85
N GLU A 54 -5.65 7.79 8.71
CA GLU A 54 -4.96 7.49 7.45
C GLU A 54 -5.26 6.06 6.99
N MET A 55 -5.14 5.07 7.90
CA MET A 55 -5.41 3.67 7.58
C MET A 55 -6.83 3.44 7.05
N THR A 56 -7.83 4.17 7.56
CA THR A 56 -9.23 4.05 7.09
C THR A 56 -9.55 4.81 5.80
N THR A 57 -8.67 5.74 5.38
CA THR A 57 -8.92 6.60 4.22
C THR A 57 -8.21 6.11 2.97
N MET A 58 -7.12 5.35 3.11
CA MET A 58 -6.40 4.75 1.99
C MET A 58 -7.19 3.57 1.41
N ARG A 59 -7.60 3.65 0.13
CA ARG A 59 -8.37 2.58 -0.54
C ARG A 59 -7.67 2.05 -1.79
N SER A 60 -6.69 2.77 -2.29
CA SER A 60 -5.92 2.43 -3.48
C SER A 60 -4.41 2.56 -3.25
N LEU A 61 -3.63 2.00 -4.16
CA LEU A 61 -2.18 2.20 -4.20
C LEU A 61 -1.83 3.69 -4.31
N GLY A 62 -2.57 4.45 -5.11
CA GLY A 62 -2.39 5.90 -5.25
C GLY A 62 -2.60 6.65 -3.93
N ASP A 63 -3.61 6.29 -3.14
CA ASP A 63 -3.83 6.90 -1.82
C ASP A 63 -2.68 6.62 -0.85
N ILE A 64 -2.15 5.39 -0.90
CA ILE A 64 -1.01 4.98 -0.10
C ILE A 64 0.22 5.79 -0.51
N ARG A 65 0.53 5.87 -1.81
CA ARG A 65 1.65 6.65 -2.35
C ARG A 65 1.55 8.12 -1.94
N ALA A 66 0.39 8.75 -2.14
CA ALA A 66 0.16 10.14 -1.74
C ALA A 66 0.31 10.35 -0.22
N THR A 67 -0.01 9.35 0.60
CA THR A 67 0.19 9.40 2.05
C THR A 67 1.67 9.27 2.43
N LEU A 68 2.44 8.43 1.74
CA LEU A 68 3.90 8.33 1.88
C LEU A 68 4.58 9.65 1.51
N GLU A 69 4.22 10.25 0.38
CA GLU A 69 4.77 11.52 -0.08
C GLU A 69 4.48 12.66 0.91
N ARG A 70 3.26 12.73 1.45
CA ARG A 70 2.91 13.71 2.51
C ARG A 70 3.74 13.55 3.78
N LYS A 71 4.25 12.34 4.05
CA LYS A 71 5.16 12.05 5.16
C LYS A 71 6.64 12.23 4.79
N GLY A 72 6.95 12.66 3.56
CA GLY A 72 8.31 12.89 3.09
C GLY A 72 9.04 11.64 2.62
N VAL A 73 8.32 10.55 2.36
CA VAL A 73 8.87 9.30 1.83
C VAL A 73 8.69 9.27 0.32
N ALA A 74 9.80 9.18 -0.42
CA ALA A 74 9.78 8.96 -1.86
C ALA A 74 9.58 7.46 -2.16
N ALA A 75 8.35 7.07 -2.43
CA ALA A 75 8.02 5.74 -2.93
C ALA A 75 8.13 5.75 -4.46
N ALA A 76 9.36 5.54 -4.94
CA ALA A 76 9.70 5.42 -6.36
C ALA A 76 9.24 4.09 -6.97
#